data_AF-A0A7K0NY13-F1
#
_entry.id   AF-A0A7K0NY13-F1
#
_cell.length_a   1.000
_cell.length_b   1.000
_cell.length_c   1.000
_cell.angle_alpha   90.00
_cell.angle_beta   90.00
_cell.angle_gamma   90.00
#
_symmetry.space_group_name_H-M   'P 1'
#
loop_
_entity.id
_entity.type
_entity.pdbx_description
1 polymer ?
#
loop_
_entity_poly.entity_id
_entity_poly.type
_entity_poly.pdbx_seq_one_letter_code
_entity_poly.pdbx_strand_id
1 'polypeptide(L)'
;MTEATPDSDLQVRRFESERIHASSKVLLLAAIGLALWGIGRLLSGSAQPVQLPPLGAILLVIAIVLHVDHLTFRLGRTAVVLIVLGAVINGVGSLLFFLRVDSSAYLSCYGFSFLLGGVGVAMVAVHKERQLTTTVEEYAQGIPYRAQVTVHASFLSLVTAASGLVLYGFGLFATTNSTNRNPYILMCGGAILVAIGIVSHVEHLIPRVGLPAVIAGVVAPILFAVAWIPDALNPANIASRLIAPGTFLGIGALLGALACVLALLKKRSTDS
;
A
#
# COMPACT_ATOMS: atom_id res chain seq x y z
N MET A 1 30.03 -6.75 -38.20
CA MET A 1 28.89 -6.05 -37.61
C MET A 1 27.70 -7.00 -37.69
N THR A 2 27.43 -7.69 -36.59
CA THR A 2 26.26 -8.56 -36.47
C THR A 2 25.07 -7.68 -36.12
N GLU A 3 24.14 -7.50 -37.06
CA GLU A 3 22.87 -6.85 -36.80
C GLU A 3 22.12 -7.66 -35.74
N ALA A 4 21.87 -7.06 -34.58
CA ALA A 4 20.98 -7.63 -33.58
C ALA A 4 19.59 -7.76 -34.21
N THR A 5 19.08 -8.99 -34.30
CA THR A 5 17.75 -9.24 -34.84
C THR A 5 16.70 -8.58 -33.94
N PRO A 6 15.64 -7.96 -34.49
CA PRO A 6 14.64 -7.21 -33.73
C PRO A 6 13.93 -8.03 -32.63
N ASP A 7 13.94 -9.36 -32.72
CA ASP A 7 13.44 -10.26 -31.68
C ASP A 7 14.30 -10.27 -30.40
N SER A 8 15.61 -10.06 -30.52
CA SER A 8 16.51 -10.03 -29.36
C SER A 8 16.27 -8.80 -28.48
N ASP A 9 16.01 -7.64 -29.08
CA ASP A 9 15.66 -6.41 -28.36
C ASP A 9 14.29 -6.50 -27.68
N LEU A 10 13.32 -7.17 -28.31
CA LEU A 10 12.00 -7.41 -27.70
C LEU A 10 12.07 -8.38 -26.52
N GLN A 11 12.91 -9.41 -26.60
CA GLN A 11 13.13 -10.35 -25.50
C GLN A 11 13.86 -9.69 -24.32
N VAL A 12 14.89 -8.87 -24.58
CA VAL A 12 15.62 -8.12 -23.54
C VAL A 12 14.68 -7.13 -22.83
N ARG A 13 13.84 -6.40 -23.58
CA ARG A 13 12.85 -5.48 -22.98
C ARG A 13 11.77 -6.18 -22.17
N ARG A 14 11.33 -7.39 -22.57
CA ARG A 14 10.42 -8.21 -21.74
C ARG A 14 11.07 -8.60 -20.43
N PHE A 15 12.31 -9.08 -20.46
CA PHE A 15 13.06 -9.50 -19.26
C PHE A 15 13.30 -8.37 -18.27
N GLU A 16 13.60 -7.15 -18.73
CA GLU A 16 13.75 -5.98 -17.83
C GLU A 16 12.42 -5.55 -17.21
N SER A 17 11.31 -5.68 -17.93
CA SER A 17 9.97 -5.30 -17.45
C SER A 17 9.40 -6.22 -16.36
N GLU A 18 9.94 -7.44 -16.23
CA GLU A 18 9.48 -8.48 -15.29
C GLU A 18 10.22 -8.45 -13.93
N ARG A 19 11.33 -7.73 -13.81
CA ARG A 19 12.15 -7.74 -12.59
C ARG A 19 11.52 -6.95 -11.44
N ILE A 20 11.63 -7.50 -10.23
CA ILE A 20 11.37 -6.76 -9.00
C ILE A 20 12.57 -5.87 -8.71
N HIS A 21 12.36 -4.57 -8.86
CA HIS A 21 13.42 -3.57 -8.73
C HIS A 21 13.74 -3.20 -7.28
N ALA A 22 12.85 -3.53 -6.33
CA ALA A 22 13.08 -3.32 -4.91
C ALA A 22 14.26 -4.15 -4.41
N SER A 23 15.14 -3.58 -3.58
CA SER A 23 16.22 -4.32 -2.94
C SER A 23 15.68 -5.43 -2.04
N SER A 24 16.33 -6.59 -2.04
CA SER A 24 15.98 -7.73 -1.19
C SER A 24 15.97 -7.37 0.30
N LYS A 25 16.87 -6.46 0.71
CA LYS A 25 16.93 -5.94 2.10
C LYS A 25 15.71 -5.09 2.44
N VAL A 26 15.23 -4.29 1.49
CA VAL A 26 14.05 -3.43 1.66
C VAL A 26 12.78 -4.27 1.76
N LEU A 27 12.63 -5.29 0.90
CA LEU A 27 11.49 -6.22 0.98
C LEU A 27 11.46 -6.99 2.30
N LEU A 28 12.63 -7.45 2.77
CA LEU A 28 12.73 -8.13 4.06
C LEU A 28 12.38 -7.20 5.23
N LEU A 29 12.90 -5.97 5.21
CA LEU A 29 12.63 -4.99 6.26
C LEU A 29 11.14 -4.61 6.30
N ALA A 30 10.52 -4.42 5.14
CA ALA A 30 9.08 -4.20 5.03
C ALA A 30 8.27 -5.40 5.52
N ALA A 31 8.68 -6.63 5.20
CA ALA A 31 8.04 -7.84 5.69
C ALA A 31 8.08 -7.93 7.23
N ILE A 32 9.25 -7.68 7.82
CA ILE A 32 9.41 -7.66 9.29
C ILE A 32 8.55 -6.55 9.89
N GLY A 33 8.59 -5.33 9.32
CA GLY A 33 7.79 -4.21 9.80
C GLY A 33 6.28 -4.51 9.81
N LEU A 34 5.75 -5.05 8.71
CA LEU A 34 4.36 -5.47 8.60
C LEU A 34 4.03 -6.64 9.56
N ALA A 35 4.96 -7.57 9.75
CA ALA A 35 4.77 -8.68 10.68
C ALA A 35 4.68 -8.20 12.14
N LEU A 36 5.59 -7.33 12.58
CA LEU A 36 5.54 -6.75 13.92
C LEU A 36 4.26 -5.92 14.12
N TRP A 37 3.87 -5.15 13.11
CA TRP A 37 2.62 -4.40 13.15
C TRP A 37 1.40 -5.33 13.26
N GLY A 38 1.34 -6.39 12.45
CA GLY A 38 0.27 -7.38 12.46
C GLY A 38 0.17 -8.17 13.75
N ILE A 39 1.29 -8.73 14.23
CA ILE A 39 1.37 -9.45 15.51
C ILE A 39 0.95 -8.53 16.66
N GLY A 40 1.49 -7.30 16.69
CA GLY A 40 1.11 -6.32 17.71
C GLY A 40 -0.39 -6.02 17.72
N ARG A 41 -1.02 -5.93 16.55
CA ARG A 41 -2.48 -5.73 16.42
C ARG A 41 -3.29 -6.93 16.87
N LEU A 42 -2.87 -8.16 16.52
CA LEU A 42 -3.50 -9.38 17.03
C LEU A 42 -3.41 -9.48 18.56
N LEU A 43 -2.25 -9.15 19.12
CA LEU A 43 -2.01 -9.18 20.56
C LEU A 43 -2.63 -8.01 21.31
N SER A 44 -3.02 -6.93 20.62
CA SER A 44 -3.69 -5.77 21.26
C SER A 44 -5.08 -6.08 21.82
N GLY A 45 -5.67 -7.22 21.46
CA GLY A 45 -6.87 -7.77 22.11
C GLY A 45 -6.59 -8.50 23.43
N SER A 46 -5.31 -8.67 23.81
CA SER A 46 -4.90 -9.29 25.08
C SER A 46 -4.68 -8.23 26.18
N ALA A 47 -4.67 -8.68 27.44
CA ALA A 47 -4.64 -7.80 28.62
C ALA A 47 -3.40 -6.89 28.73
N GLN A 48 -2.35 -7.09 27.91
CA GLN A 48 -1.19 -6.21 27.88
C GLN A 48 -0.96 -5.60 26.49
N PRO A 49 -0.85 -4.26 26.38
CA PRO A 49 -0.53 -3.62 25.12
C PRO A 49 0.90 -3.94 24.72
N VAL A 50 1.06 -4.63 23.59
CA VAL A 50 2.36 -5.02 23.05
C VAL A 50 2.91 -3.88 22.18
N GLN A 51 4.14 -3.40 22.45
CA GLN A 51 4.78 -2.26 21.77
C GLN A 51 5.26 -2.53 20.32
N LEU A 52 4.80 -3.62 19.70
CA LEU A 52 5.23 -4.00 18.36
C LEU A 52 4.70 -3.11 17.22
N PRO A 53 3.48 -2.51 17.28
CA PRO A 53 2.98 -1.70 16.17
C PRO A 53 3.82 -0.45 15.85
N PRO A 54 4.24 0.38 16.83
CA PRO A 54 5.14 1.50 16.56
C PRO A 54 6.48 1.06 15.94
N LEU A 55 7.07 -0.03 16.45
CA LEU A 55 8.31 -0.57 15.91
C LEU A 55 8.14 -1.05 14.46
N GLY A 56 7.03 -1.73 14.17
CA GLY A 56 6.69 -2.14 12.80
C GLY A 56 6.57 -0.96 11.83
N ALA A 57 5.93 0.13 12.25
CA ALA A 57 5.83 1.36 11.45
C ALA A 57 7.19 2.02 11.21
N ILE A 58 8.06 2.07 12.22
CA ILE A 58 9.44 2.59 12.08
C ILE A 58 10.22 1.79 11.05
N LEU A 59 10.15 0.44 11.09
CA LEU A 59 10.83 -0.41 10.11
C LEU A 59 10.31 -0.19 8.69
N LEU A 60 9.00 0.03 8.52
CA LEU A 60 8.43 0.38 7.21
C LEU A 60 8.94 1.72 6.69
N VAL A 61 9.01 2.74 7.54
CA VAL A 61 9.57 4.04 7.17
C VAL A 61 11.05 3.89 6.76
N ILE A 62 11.85 3.16 7.54
CA ILE A 62 13.26 2.91 7.20
C ILE A 62 13.36 2.15 5.87
N ALA A 63 12.51 1.15 5.62
CA ALA A 63 12.50 0.41 4.36
C ALA A 63 12.24 1.33 3.15
N ILE A 64 11.28 2.26 3.27
CA ILE A 64 10.98 3.24 2.22
C ILE A 64 12.15 4.22 2.04
N VAL A 65 12.71 4.74 3.14
CA VAL A 65 13.82 5.72 3.11
C VAL A 65 15.10 5.11 2.50
N LEU A 66 15.43 3.86 2.83
CA LEU A 66 16.56 3.15 2.23
C LEU A 66 16.44 2.95 0.71
N HIS A 67 15.25 3.18 0.16
CA HIS A 67 14.98 3.05 -1.27
C HIS A 67 14.43 4.34 -1.88
N VAL A 68 14.58 5.49 -1.19
CA VAL A 68 13.91 6.74 -1.56
C VAL A 68 14.35 7.25 -2.93
N ASP A 69 15.63 7.18 -3.27
CA ASP A 69 16.12 7.68 -4.57
C ASP A 69 15.51 6.89 -5.74
N HIS A 70 15.48 5.57 -5.62
CA HIS A 70 14.88 4.71 -6.62
C HIS A 70 13.36 4.88 -6.69
N LEU A 71 12.68 5.02 -5.54
CA LEU A 71 11.23 5.27 -5.51
C LEU A 71 10.87 6.64 -6.05
N THR A 72 11.66 7.68 -5.78
CA THR A 72 11.39 9.06 -6.24
C THR A 72 11.55 9.17 -7.75
N PHE A 73 12.54 8.47 -8.33
CA PHE A 73 12.70 8.35 -9.78
C PHE A 73 11.49 7.68 -10.43
N ARG A 74 10.94 6.61 -9.82
CA ARG A 74 9.84 5.84 -10.41
C ARG A 74 8.45 6.42 -10.17
N LEU A 75 8.19 6.87 -8.96
CA LEU A 75 6.85 7.25 -8.49
C LEU A 75 6.66 8.77 -8.44
N GLY A 76 7.74 9.53 -8.58
CA GLY A 76 7.77 10.97 -8.38
C GLY A 76 8.01 11.34 -6.93
N ARG A 77 8.81 12.39 -6.72
CA ARG A 77 9.23 12.84 -5.38
C ARG A 77 8.05 13.15 -4.45
N THR A 78 7.04 13.85 -4.96
CA THR A 78 5.86 14.25 -4.17
C THR A 78 5.10 13.04 -3.64
N ALA A 79 4.88 12.02 -4.49
CA ALA A 79 4.20 10.81 -4.09
C ALA A 79 4.94 10.09 -2.96
N VAL A 80 6.26 9.94 -3.10
CA VAL A 80 7.10 9.27 -2.08
C VAL A 80 7.07 10.03 -0.75
N VAL A 81 7.20 11.36 -0.77
CA VAL A 81 7.14 12.17 0.45
C VAL A 81 5.79 12.00 1.17
N LEU A 82 4.68 12.02 0.45
CA LEU A 82 3.35 11.85 1.03
C LEU A 82 3.14 10.45 1.61
N ILE A 83 3.60 9.40 0.92
CA ILE A 83 3.52 8.02 1.40
C ILE A 83 4.38 7.82 2.66
N VAL A 84 5.61 8.36 2.67
CA VAL A 84 6.49 8.32 3.84
C VAL A 84 5.87 9.07 5.01
N LEU A 85 5.37 10.28 4.79
CA LEU A 85 4.75 11.08 5.85
C LEU A 85 3.51 10.37 6.40
N GLY A 86 2.68 9.77 5.54
CA GLY A 86 1.56 8.94 5.96
C GLY A 86 2.00 7.78 6.86
N ALA A 87 3.02 7.03 6.47
CA ALA A 87 3.57 5.94 7.29
C ALA A 87 4.13 6.43 8.64
N VAL A 88 4.81 7.59 8.67
CA VAL A 88 5.27 8.22 9.92
C VAL A 88 4.10 8.57 10.83
N ILE A 89 3.06 9.23 10.30
CA ILE A 89 1.87 9.59 11.07
C ILE A 89 1.14 8.34 11.59
N ASN A 90 1.10 7.25 10.81
CA ASN A 90 0.57 5.96 11.28
C ASN A 90 1.37 5.41 12.48
N GLY A 91 2.71 5.49 12.41
CA GLY A 91 3.59 5.14 13.51
C GLY A 91 3.32 5.97 14.76
N VAL A 92 3.17 7.29 14.61
CA VAL A 92 2.79 8.21 15.70
C VAL A 92 1.43 7.84 16.28
N GLY A 93 0.41 7.61 15.43
CA GLY A 93 -0.91 7.18 15.88
C GLY A 93 -0.89 5.85 16.64
N SER A 94 -0.04 4.91 16.21
CA SER A 94 0.20 3.66 16.93
C SER A 94 0.83 3.87 18.30
N LEU A 95 1.75 4.83 18.41
CA LEU A 95 2.37 5.20 19.68
C LEU A 95 1.37 5.87 20.62
N LEU A 96 0.53 6.77 20.11
CA LEU A 96 -0.53 7.41 20.90
C LEU A 96 -1.53 6.38 21.46
N PHE A 97 -1.93 5.42 20.64
CA PHE A 97 -2.77 4.29 21.08
C PHE A 97 -2.10 3.50 22.21
N PHE A 98 -0.79 3.22 22.09
CA PHE A 98 -0.03 2.53 23.12
C PHE A 98 0.05 3.34 24.44
N LEU A 99 0.32 4.64 24.33
CA LEU A 99 0.39 5.56 25.46
C LEU A 99 -0.99 5.87 26.08
N ARG A 100 -2.07 5.26 25.55
CA ARG A 100 -3.46 5.50 25.96
C ARG A 100 -3.84 6.98 25.92
N VAL A 101 -3.26 7.70 24.96
CA VAL A 101 -3.68 9.06 24.62
C VAL A 101 -5.06 8.98 23.98
N ASP A 102 -5.85 10.04 24.14
CA ASP A 102 -7.24 10.19 23.66
C ASP A 102 -7.55 9.40 22.38
N SER A 103 -8.67 8.67 22.41
CA SER A 103 -9.10 7.81 21.31
C SER A 103 -9.32 8.59 20.01
N SER A 104 -9.75 9.84 20.13
CA SER A 104 -9.94 10.75 19.00
C SER A 104 -8.63 11.09 18.28
N ALA A 105 -7.54 11.27 19.05
CA ALA A 105 -6.23 11.64 18.54
C ALA A 105 -5.59 10.50 17.75
N TYR A 106 -5.65 9.26 18.25
CA TYR A 106 -5.11 8.13 17.48
C TYR A 106 -5.91 7.90 16.20
N LEU A 107 -7.26 7.93 16.24
CA LEU A 107 -8.10 7.73 15.05
C LEU A 107 -7.81 8.80 13.98
N SER A 108 -7.61 10.05 14.41
CA SER A 108 -7.24 11.16 13.53
C SER A 108 -5.88 10.93 12.86
N CYS A 109 -4.86 10.46 13.59
CA CYS A 109 -3.58 10.11 12.99
C CYS A 109 -3.73 8.99 11.94
N TYR A 110 -4.51 7.95 12.24
CA TYR A 110 -4.79 6.89 11.27
C TYR A 110 -5.51 7.45 10.04
N GLY A 111 -6.53 8.28 10.22
CA GLY A 111 -7.23 8.96 9.14
C GLY A 111 -6.29 9.77 8.25
N PHE A 112 -5.44 10.62 8.84
CA PHE A 112 -4.42 11.40 8.12
C PHE A 112 -3.44 10.50 7.36
N SER A 113 -2.99 9.39 7.96
CA SER A 113 -2.12 8.44 7.27
C SER A 113 -2.74 7.91 5.98
N PHE A 114 -4.02 7.51 6.03
CA PHE A 114 -4.71 6.97 4.85
C PHE A 114 -5.00 8.06 3.81
N LEU A 115 -5.35 9.28 4.23
CA LEU A 115 -5.49 10.42 3.32
C LEU A 115 -4.17 10.72 2.60
N LEU A 116 -3.06 10.82 3.32
CA LEU A 116 -1.75 11.07 2.72
C LEU A 116 -1.31 9.93 1.80
N GLY A 117 -1.57 8.68 2.19
CA GLY A 117 -1.34 7.52 1.33
C GLY A 117 -2.16 7.61 0.04
N GLY A 118 -3.45 7.96 0.14
CA GLY A 118 -4.34 8.13 -1.00
C GLY A 118 -3.92 9.25 -1.94
N VAL A 119 -3.64 10.45 -1.41
CA VAL A 119 -3.11 11.57 -2.20
C VAL A 119 -1.75 11.21 -2.79
N GLY A 120 -0.89 10.52 -2.04
CA GLY A 120 0.39 10.01 -2.53
C GLY A 120 0.24 9.09 -3.74
N VAL A 121 -0.66 8.12 -3.69
CA VAL A 121 -0.98 7.24 -4.83
C VAL A 121 -1.58 8.03 -6.00
N ALA A 122 -2.42 9.03 -5.75
CA ALA A 122 -2.94 9.91 -6.79
C ALA A 122 -1.79 10.70 -7.48
N MET A 123 -0.80 11.16 -6.71
CA MET A 123 0.39 11.82 -7.26
C MET A 123 1.27 10.87 -8.10
N VAL A 124 1.24 9.55 -7.84
CA VAL A 124 1.87 8.56 -8.74
C VAL A 124 1.17 8.56 -10.11
N ALA A 125 -0.16 8.68 -10.14
CA ALA A 125 -0.91 8.80 -11.39
C ALA A 125 -0.52 10.08 -12.14
N VAL A 126 -0.50 11.24 -11.46
CA VAL A 126 -0.05 12.51 -12.06
C VAL A 126 1.38 12.41 -12.58
N HIS A 127 2.28 11.76 -11.84
CA HIS A 127 3.65 11.54 -12.29
C HIS A 127 3.71 10.67 -13.56
N LYS A 128 2.90 9.61 -13.62
CA LYS A 128 2.77 8.76 -14.81
C LYS A 128 2.26 9.54 -16.02
N GLU A 129 1.29 10.42 -15.84
CA GLU A 129 0.76 11.28 -16.91
C GLU A 129 1.82 12.22 -17.47
N ARG A 130 2.63 12.82 -16.58
CA ARG A 130 3.79 13.64 -16.97
C ARG A 130 4.81 12.84 -17.77
N GLN A 131 5.13 11.61 -17.36
CA GLN A 131 6.05 10.75 -18.11
C GLN A 131 5.51 10.46 -19.52
N LEU A 132 4.22 10.15 -19.65
CA LEU A 132 3.59 9.86 -20.94
C LEU A 132 3.53 11.07 -21.87
N THR A 133 3.16 12.24 -21.34
CA THR A 133 3.09 13.48 -22.12
C THR A 133 4.47 13.87 -22.65
N THR A 134 5.51 13.84 -21.81
CA THR A 134 6.89 14.07 -22.26
C THR A 134 7.33 13.06 -23.32
N THR A 135 6.93 11.79 -23.19
CA THR A 135 7.26 10.76 -24.20
C THR A 135 6.61 11.07 -25.55
N VAL A 136 5.35 11.50 -25.56
CA VAL A 136 4.62 11.87 -26.78
C VAL A 136 5.22 13.12 -27.43
N GLU A 137 5.61 14.11 -26.63
CA GLU A 137 6.28 15.32 -27.10
C GLU A 137 7.65 15.04 -27.71
N GLU A 138 8.48 14.21 -27.05
CA GLU A 138 9.79 13.78 -27.58
C GLU A 138 9.64 13.03 -28.91
N TYR A 139 8.63 12.16 -29.02
CA TYR A 139 8.32 11.46 -30.27
C TYR A 139 7.91 12.42 -31.39
N ALA A 140 7.05 13.39 -31.09
CA ALA A 140 6.63 14.40 -32.06
C ALA A 140 7.80 15.29 -32.55
N GLN A 141 8.82 15.47 -31.72
CA GLN A 141 10.04 16.24 -32.04
C GLN A 141 11.14 15.41 -32.72
N GLY A 142 10.90 14.12 -32.98
CA GLY A 142 11.90 13.23 -33.61
C GLY A 142 13.13 12.95 -32.73
N ILE A 143 13.03 13.20 -31.42
CA ILE A 143 14.10 12.91 -30.47
C ILE A 143 14.13 11.39 -30.26
N PRO A 144 15.31 10.73 -30.35
CA PRO A 144 15.40 9.29 -30.12
C PRO A 144 14.88 8.95 -28.72
N TYR A 145 13.93 8.02 -28.67
CA TYR A 145 13.14 7.61 -27.53
C TYR A 145 13.99 7.45 -26.25
N ARG A 146 13.82 8.35 -25.27
CA ARG A 146 14.51 8.28 -23.96
C ARG A 146 13.56 8.11 -22.78
N ALA A 147 12.29 8.48 -22.92
CA ALA A 147 11.34 8.38 -21.82
C ALA A 147 10.89 6.93 -21.55
N GLN A 148 11.43 6.33 -20.49
CA GLN A 148 10.93 5.07 -19.94
C GLN A 148 9.78 5.37 -18.97
N VAL A 149 8.56 5.01 -19.33
CA VAL A 149 7.43 5.01 -18.40
C VAL A 149 7.69 3.97 -17.32
N THR A 150 7.97 4.42 -16.12
CA THR A 150 8.42 3.55 -15.01
C THR A 150 7.25 2.97 -14.20
N VAL A 151 6.11 3.67 -14.20
CA VAL A 151 4.89 3.25 -13.51
C VAL A 151 4.04 2.38 -14.42
N HIS A 152 4.01 1.08 -14.11
CA HIS A 152 3.28 0.11 -14.92
C HIS A 152 1.78 0.04 -14.57
N ALA A 153 1.40 0.43 -13.34
CA ALA A 153 0.01 0.48 -12.89
C ALA A 153 -0.87 1.30 -13.83
N SER A 154 -2.05 0.79 -14.19
CA SER A 154 -3.00 1.54 -15.01
C SER A 154 -3.50 2.77 -14.24
N PHE A 155 -3.88 3.84 -14.94
CA PHE A 155 -4.44 5.04 -14.30
C PHE A 155 -5.67 4.70 -13.47
N LEU A 156 -6.56 3.87 -14.02
CA LEU A 156 -7.76 3.43 -13.32
C LEU A 156 -7.42 2.69 -12.02
N SER A 157 -6.42 1.80 -12.04
CA SER A 157 -5.94 1.10 -10.83
C SER A 157 -5.48 2.09 -9.76
N LEU A 158 -4.63 3.05 -10.14
CA LEU A 158 -4.09 4.07 -9.23
C LEU A 158 -5.18 4.98 -8.66
N VAL A 159 -6.08 5.49 -9.51
CA VAL A 159 -7.18 6.37 -9.09
C VAL A 159 -8.18 5.64 -8.20
N THR A 160 -8.51 4.39 -8.52
CA THR A 160 -9.42 3.57 -7.70
C THR A 160 -8.80 3.29 -6.33
N ALA A 161 -7.52 2.90 -6.28
CA ALA A 161 -6.81 2.68 -5.02
C ALA A 161 -6.66 3.98 -4.20
N ALA A 162 -6.30 5.09 -4.84
CA ALA A 162 -6.20 6.39 -4.20
C ALA A 162 -7.54 6.83 -3.59
N SER A 163 -8.62 6.74 -4.37
CA SER A 163 -9.98 7.06 -3.92
C SER A 163 -10.39 6.17 -2.74
N GLY A 164 -10.04 4.88 -2.80
CA GLY A 164 -10.30 3.94 -1.73
C GLY A 164 -9.61 4.32 -0.41
N LEU A 165 -8.32 4.66 -0.47
CA LEU A 165 -7.55 5.12 0.70
C LEU A 165 -8.11 6.45 1.26
N VAL A 166 -8.50 7.37 0.38
CA VAL A 166 -9.10 8.66 0.78
C VAL A 166 -10.44 8.44 1.50
N LEU A 167 -11.34 7.61 0.95
CA LEU A 167 -12.62 7.28 1.58
C LEU A 167 -12.43 6.59 2.92
N TYR A 168 -11.45 5.67 3.01
CA TYR A 168 -11.11 5.02 4.27
C TYR A 168 -10.63 6.03 5.32
N GLY A 169 -9.74 6.97 4.93
CA GLY A 169 -9.26 8.04 5.79
C GLY A 169 -10.38 8.95 6.29
N PHE A 170 -11.28 9.39 5.40
CA PHE A 170 -12.46 10.17 5.80
C PHE A 170 -13.40 9.40 6.72
N GLY A 171 -13.59 8.11 6.49
CA GLY A 171 -14.34 7.25 7.39
C GLY A 171 -13.77 7.25 8.81
N LEU A 172 -12.45 7.13 8.94
CA LEU A 172 -11.77 7.20 10.24
C LEU A 172 -11.89 8.58 10.93
N PHE A 173 -11.92 9.68 10.19
CA PHE A 173 -12.22 10.99 10.79
C PHE A 173 -13.68 11.09 11.21
N ALA A 174 -14.59 10.60 10.38
CA ALA A 174 -16.01 10.74 10.64
C ALA A 174 -16.44 9.94 11.90
N THR A 175 -15.73 8.87 12.26
CA THR A 175 -15.99 8.13 13.51
C THR A 175 -15.63 8.94 14.78
N THR A 176 -14.77 9.97 14.70
CA THR A 176 -14.47 10.80 15.89
C THR A 176 -15.63 11.71 16.27
N ASN A 177 -16.47 12.07 15.28
CA ASN A 177 -17.53 13.07 15.44
C ASN A 177 -18.94 12.49 15.26
N SER A 178 -19.05 11.19 14.94
CA SER A 178 -20.33 10.55 14.62
C SER A 178 -20.35 9.08 15.02
N THR A 179 -21.46 8.67 15.63
CA THR A 179 -21.76 7.26 15.95
C THR A 179 -22.70 6.60 14.94
N ASN A 180 -23.04 7.29 13.84
CA ASN A 180 -23.88 6.73 12.79
C ASN A 180 -23.12 5.70 11.93
N ARG A 181 -23.84 4.98 11.06
CA ARG A 181 -23.27 3.92 10.21
C ARG A 181 -22.38 4.43 9.06
N ASN A 182 -22.52 5.70 8.67
CA ASN A 182 -21.90 6.24 7.45
C ASN A 182 -20.36 6.19 7.44
N PRO A 183 -19.64 6.56 8.52
CA PRO A 183 -18.20 6.39 8.64
C PRO A 183 -17.72 4.97 8.32
N TYR A 184 -18.45 3.97 8.82
CA TYR A 184 -18.12 2.56 8.62
C TYR A 184 -18.38 2.11 7.18
N ILE A 185 -19.46 2.60 6.56
CA ILE A 185 -19.71 2.39 5.12
C ILE A 185 -18.57 2.95 4.28
N LEU A 186 -18.07 4.15 4.61
CA LEU A 186 -16.92 4.76 3.92
C LEU A 186 -15.65 3.91 4.06
N MET A 187 -15.37 3.37 5.25
CA MET A 187 -14.23 2.48 5.48
C MET A 187 -14.38 1.15 4.71
N CYS A 188 -15.55 0.53 4.72
CA CYS A 188 -15.83 -0.68 3.93
C CYS A 188 -15.64 -0.42 2.43
N GLY A 189 -16.31 0.60 1.89
CA GLY A 189 -16.25 0.96 0.47
C GLY A 189 -14.84 1.36 0.06
N GLY A 190 -14.14 2.13 0.90
CA GLY A 190 -12.76 2.54 0.67
C GLY A 190 -11.81 1.35 0.55
N ALA A 191 -11.89 0.40 1.49
CA ALA A 191 -11.07 -0.80 1.46
C ALA A 191 -11.39 -1.71 0.25
N ILE A 192 -12.67 -1.84 -0.12
CA ILE A 192 -13.07 -2.59 -1.33
C ILE A 192 -12.51 -1.92 -2.59
N LEU A 193 -12.54 -0.59 -2.69
CA LEU A 193 -11.96 0.13 -3.83
C LEU A 193 -10.45 -0.07 -3.94
N VAL A 194 -9.72 -0.14 -2.82
CA VAL A 194 -8.30 -0.54 -2.83
C VAL A 194 -8.14 -1.94 -3.42
N ALA A 195 -8.96 -2.91 -3.00
CA ALA A 195 -8.92 -4.27 -3.53
C ALA A 195 -9.21 -4.29 -5.05
N ILE A 196 -10.23 -3.57 -5.52
CA ILE A 196 -10.57 -3.45 -6.95
C ILE A 196 -9.40 -2.80 -7.72
N GLY A 197 -8.77 -1.77 -7.16
CA GLY A 197 -7.59 -1.14 -7.73
C GLY A 197 -6.46 -2.15 -7.96
N ILE A 198 -6.17 -3.00 -6.97
CA ILE A 198 -5.18 -4.09 -7.11
C ILE A 198 -5.63 -5.09 -8.17
N VAL A 199 -6.89 -5.55 -8.11
CA VAL A 199 -7.46 -6.53 -9.05
C VAL A 199 -7.36 -6.07 -10.50
N SER A 200 -7.67 -4.80 -10.77
CA SER A 200 -7.59 -4.20 -12.10
C SER A 200 -6.17 -4.13 -12.69
N HIS A 201 -5.15 -4.48 -11.90
CA HIS A 201 -3.75 -4.54 -12.33
C HIS A 201 -3.11 -5.92 -12.14
N VAL A 202 -3.89 -6.96 -11.83
CA VAL A 202 -3.40 -8.31 -11.50
C VAL A 202 -2.58 -8.92 -12.64
N GLU A 203 -3.02 -8.79 -13.89
CA GLU A 203 -2.33 -9.35 -15.06
C GLU A 203 -0.88 -8.86 -15.18
N HIS A 204 -0.60 -7.64 -14.73
CA HIS A 204 0.75 -7.08 -14.72
C HIS A 204 1.51 -7.36 -13.42
N LEU A 205 0.81 -7.65 -12.32
CA LEU A 205 1.42 -7.97 -11.02
C LEU A 205 1.87 -9.43 -10.96
N ILE A 206 1.08 -10.37 -11.48
CA ILE A 206 1.36 -11.82 -11.41
C ILE A 206 2.75 -12.17 -11.96
N PRO A 207 3.16 -11.73 -13.17
CA PRO A 207 4.47 -12.09 -13.70
C PRO A 207 5.63 -11.57 -12.83
N ARG A 208 5.44 -10.42 -12.18
CA ARG A 208 6.48 -9.73 -11.41
C ARG A 208 6.65 -10.26 -10.01
N VAL A 209 5.56 -10.34 -9.24
CA VAL A 209 5.61 -10.69 -7.81
C VAL A 209 5.07 -12.08 -7.50
N GLY A 210 4.45 -12.75 -8.48
CA GLY A 210 3.85 -14.07 -8.34
C GLY A 210 2.40 -14.01 -7.85
N LEU A 211 1.57 -14.94 -8.35
CA LEU A 211 0.15 -15.05 -8.00
C LEU A 211 -0.10 -15.13 -6.48
N PRO A 212 0.66 -15.90 -5.68
CA PRO A 212 0.42 -15.97 -4.23
C PRO A 212 0.58 -14.62 -3.52
N ALA A 213 1.57 -13.81 -3.92
CA ALA A 213 1.76 -12.48 -3.35
C ALA A 213 0.61 -11.53 -3.70
N VAL A 214 0.10 -11.63 -4.93
CA VAL A 214 -1.06 -10.85 -5.39
C VAL A 214 -2.31 -11.22 -4.62
N ILE A 215 -2.60 -12.52 -4.43
CA ILE A 215 -3.75 -12.98 -3.64
C ILE A 215 -3.68 -12.44 -2.22
N ALA A 216 -2.52 -12.55 -1.57
CA ALA A 216 -2.32 -12.00 -0.22
C ALA A 216 -2.56 -10.47 -0.18
N GLY A 217 -2.07 -9.75 -1.19
CA GLY A 217 -2.28 -8.31 -1.35
C GLY A 217 -3.73 -7.90 -1.59
N VAL A 218 -4.54 -8.73 -2.26
CA VAL A 218 -5.98 -8.49 -2.48
C VAL A 218 -6.82 -8.84 -1.25
N VAL A 219 -6.49 -9.93 -0.56
CA VAL A 219 -7.23 -10.38 0.62
C VAL A 219 -7.03 -9.42 1.80
N ALA A 220 -5.85 -8.81 1.95
CA ALA A 220 -5.58 -7.85 3.03
C ALA A 220 -6.59 -6.68 3.11
N PRO A 221 -6.84 -5.88 2.04
CA PRO A 221 -7.85 -4.83 2.07
C PRO A 221 -9.28 -5.39 2.19
N ILE A 222 -9.58 -6.59 1.71
CA ILE A 222 -10.90 -7.22 1.94
C ILE A 222 -11.11 -7.48 3.43
N LEU A 223 -10.10 -7.99 4.15
CA LEU A 223 -10.19 -8.17 5.60
C LEU A 223 -10.38 -6.84 6.33
N PHE A 224 -9.77 -5.77 5.83
CA PHE A 224 -9.99 -4.42 6.37
C PHE A 224 -11.45 -3.99 6.19
N ALA A 225 -12.10 -4.32 5.07
CA ALA A 225 -13.52 -4.07 4.88
C ALA A 225 -14.36 -4.90 5.86
N VAL A 226 -14.08 -6.21 5.96
CA VAL A 226 -14.80 -7.14 6.86
C VAL A 226 -14.76 -6.67 8.32
N ALA A 227 -13.66 -6.07 8.76
CA ALA A 227 -13.51 -5.52 10.11
C ALA A 227 -14.61 -4.50 10.49
N TRP A 228 -15.17 -3.81 9.49
CA TRP A 228 -16.12 -2.71 9.68
C TRP A 228 -17.55 -3.04 9.24
N ILE A 229 -17.79 -4.18 8.58
CA ILE A 229 -19.14 -4.61 8.15
C ILE A 229 -20.15 -4.62 9.33
N PRO A 230 -19.83 -5.17 10.52
CA PRO A 230 -20.79 -5.19 11.62
C PRO A 230 -21.29 -3.79 12.00
N ASP A 231 -20.40 -2.78 12.01
CA ASP A 231 -20.73 -1.40 12.37
C ASP A 231 -21.46 -0.65 11.25
N ALA A 232 -21.12 -0.98 10.01
CA ALA A 232 -21.81 -0.44 8.83
C ALA A 232 -23.27 -0.94 8.77
N LEU A 233 -23.54 -2.15 9.24
CA LEU A 233 -24.89 -2.71 9.34
C LEU A 233 -25.62 -2.19 10.58
N ASN A 234 -24.99 -2.25 11.75
CA ASN A 234 -25.57 -1.79 13.01
C ASN A 234 -24.50 -1.23 13.96
N PRO A 235 -24.34 0.10 14.06
CA PRO A 235 -23.34 0.71 14.93
C PRO A 235 -23.62 0.53 16.43
N ALA A 236 -24.82 0.06 16.83
CA ALA A 236 -25.09 -0.29 18.23
C ALA A 236 -24.30 -1.52 18.70
N ASN A 237 -23.75 -2.33 17.78
CA ASN A 237 -23.03 -3.56 18.10
C ASN A 237 -21.55 -3.35 18.46
N ILE A 238 -21.06 -2.11 18.55
CA ILE A 238 -19.64 -1.82 18.81
C ILE A 238 -19.16 -2.46 20.13
N ALA A 239 -20.01 -2.48 21.17
CA ALA A 239 -19.69 -3.03 22.49
C ALA A 239 -19.82 -4.56 22.57
N SER A 240 -20.56 -5.20 21.65
CA SER A 240 -20.86 -6.65 21.66
C SER A 240 -20.03 -7.46 20.67
N ARG A 241 -18.95 -6.87 20.13
CA ARG A 241 -18.13 -7.54 19.11
C ARG A 241 -17.44 -8.78 19.67
N LEU A 242 -17.70 -9.92 19.02
CA LEU A 242 -16.97 -11.16 19.25
C LEU A 242 -15.50 -11.06 18.81
N ILE A 243 -15.22 -10.23 17.79
CA ILE A 243 -13.87 -10.06 17.22
C ILE A 243 -13.58 -8.56 17.11
N ALA A 244 -12.50 -8.11 17.72
CA ALA A 244 -12.05 -6.74 17.64
C ALA A 244 -11.58 -6.38 16.21
N PRO A 245 -11.83 -5.16 15.70
CA PRO A 245 -11.31 -4.70 14.41
C PRO A 245 -9.80 -4.86 14.26
N GLY A 246 -9.08 -4.70 15.38
CA GLY A 246 -7.63 -4.92 15.46
C GLY A 246 -7.21 -6.31 14.98
N THR A 247 -8.05 -7.34 15.14
CA THR A 247 -7.74 -8.69 14.69
C THR A 247 -7.66 -8.77 13.18
N PHE A 248 -8.69 -8.29 12.46
CA PHE A 248 -8.71 -8.31 11.00
C PHE A 248 -7.64 -7.42 10.38
N LEU A 249 -7.39 -6.25 10.99
CA LEU A 249 -6.28 -5.38 10.60
C LEU A 249 -4.93 -6.08 10.78
N GLY A 250 -4.77 -6.82 11.88
CA GLY A 250 -3.58 -7.61 12.17
C GLY A 250 -3.35 -8.72 11.16
N ILE A 251 -4.39 -9.50 10.81
CA ILE A 251 -4.30 -10.55 9.78
C ILE A 251 -3.96 -9.93 8.42
N GLY A 252 -4.60 -8.82 8.04
CA GLY A 252 -4.30 -8.15 6.77
C GLY A 252 -2.85 -7.67 6.70
N ALA A 253 -2.29 -7.16 7.80
CA ALA A 253 -0.88 -6.81 7.89
C ALA A 253 0.05 -8.03 7.73
N LEU A 254 -0.29 -9.16 8.34
CA LEU A 254 0.46 -10.42 8.17
C LEU A 254 0.42 -10.93 6.73
N LEU A 255 -0.72 -10.79 6.05
CA LEU A 255 -0.81 -11.11 4.62
C LEU A 255 0.05 -10.17 3.78
N GLY A 256 0.12 -8.88 4.13
CA GLY A 256 1.07 -7.95 3.51
C GLY A 256 2.53 -8.37 3.73
N ALA A 257 2.89 -8.79 4.95
CA ALA A 257 4.21 -9.32 5.25
C ALA A 257 4.53 -10.58 4.41
N LEU A 258 3.58 -11.49 4.32
CA LEU A 258 3.68 -12.70 3.50
C LEU A 258 3.86 -12.35 2.01
N ALA A 259 3.13 -11.36 1.49
CA ALA A 259 3.28 -10.89 0.12
C ALA A 259 4.71 -10.37 -0.14
N CYS A 260 5.31 -9.61 0.80
CA CYS A 260 6.70 -9.16 0.71
C CYS A 260 7.69 -10.33 0.70
N VAL A 261 7.48 -11.36 1.54
CA VAL A 261 8.32 -12.56 1.57
C VAL A 261 8.21 -13.33 0.26
N LEU A 262 7.00 -13.53 -0.27
CA LEU A 262 6.77 -14.22 -1.53
C LEU A 262 7.41 -13.48 -2.71
N ALA A 263 7.29 -12.15 -2.75
CA ALA A 263 7.97 -11.32 -3.74
C ALA A 263 9.51 -11.43 -3.62
N LEU A 264 10.04 -11.48 -2.40
CA LEU A 264 11.48 -11.69 -2.15
C LEU A 264 11.94 -13.07 -2.65
N LEU A 265 11.17 -14.12 -2.40
CA LEU A 265 11.47 -15.48 -2.89
C LEU A 265 11.45 -15.54 -4.42
N LYS A 266 10.44 -14.93 -5.05
CA LYS A 266 10.36 -14.81 -6.51
C LYS A 266 11.57 -14.08 -7.07
N LYS A 267 11.96 -12.94 -6.48
CA LYS A 267 13.16 -12.19 -6.88
C LYS A 267 14.42 -13.05 -6.82
N ARG A 268 14.63 -13.79 -5.72
CA ARG A 268 15.80 -14.67 -5.59
C ARG A 268 15.80 -15.77 -6.66
N SER A 269 14.63 -16.34 -6.98
CA SER A 269 14.51 -17.36 -8.02
C SER A 269 14.81 -16.85 -9.43
N THR A 270 14.60 -15.56 -9.71
CA THR A 270 14.90 -14.95 -11.01
C THR A 270 16.32 -14.40 -11.13
N ASP A 271 16.99 -14.17 -9.98
CA ASP A 271 18.36 -13.67 -9.92
C ASP A 271 19.41 -14.80 -9.84
N SER A 272 18.97 -16.05 -9.59
CA SER A 272 19.82 -17.26 -9.51
C SER A 272 19.84 -18.00 -10.84
#